data_AF-A0A177WPW2-F1
#
_entry.id   AF-A0A177WPW2-F1
#
_cell.length_a   1.000
_cell.length_b   1.000
_cell.length_c   1.000
_cell.angle_alpha   90.00
_cell.angle_beta   90.00
_cell.angle_gamma   90.00
#
_symmetry.space_group_name_H-M   'P 1'
#
loop_
_entity.id
_entity.type
_entity.pdbx_description
1 polymer ?
#
loop_
_entity_poly.entity_id
_entity_poly.type
_entity_poly.pdbx_seq_one_letter_code
_entity_poly.pdbx_strand_id
1 'polypeptide(L)'
;MSDTSNFDWYISPADRFSYETQFSKCSNGDDDCEITLPQLDPIFHQSRLQTEDFLQIWQLVDIKYQQSINKSQFIYFMHILTSRRRGRPLPVGLPLNIKEEFLKENQIASSLYIRPSVNVRDVGASANKDINELQMELVQLELDASAAHKESQMASQRLKELCVAKEEIEGMAAYVKSHEQALEVEVDALRKSVDSQSGVASAMDSTRVRDLISKIAMDKQVLELLLAQLKDDQDAANLSLAI
;
A
#
# COMPACT_ATOMS: atom_id res chain seq x y z
N MET A 1 32.57 0.20 -2.12
CA MET A 1 31.51 0.09 -1.11
C MET A 1 30.38 -0.64 -1.81
N SER A 2 30.43 -1.96 -1.75
CA SER A 2 29.85 -2.83 -2.78
C SER A 2 28.51 -3.39 -2.33
N ASP A 3 27.48 -3.09 -3.12
CA ASP A 3 26.27 -3.86 -3.40
C ASP A 3 25.68 -4.65 -2.22
N THR A 4 24.86 -3.97 -1.42
CA THR A 4 23.76 -4.68 -0.74
C THR A 4 22.86 -5.22 -1.84
N SER A 5 22.99 -6.52 -2.12
CA SER A 5 22.02 -7.41 -2.78
C SER A 5 20.74 -6.69 -3.23
N ASN A 6 20.46 -6.71 -4.54
CA ASN A 6 19.27 -6.18 -5.23
C ASN A 6 17.93 -6.72 -4.66
N PHE A 7 17.68 -6.43 -3.40
CA PHE A 7 16.52 -6.81 -2.62
C PHE A 7 15.73 -5.54 -2.36
N ASP A 8 14.47 -5.56 -2.76
CA ASP A 8 13.58 -4.43 -2.64
C ASP A 8 13.05 -4.37 -1.21
N TRP A 9 13.53 -3.39 -0.43
CA TRP A 9 13.11 -3.18 0.95
C TRP A 9 11.81 -2.39 1.07
N TYR A 10 11.24 -1.92 -0.04
CA TYR A 10 9.97 -1.23 -0.03
C TYR A 10 8.83 -2.21 0.25
N ILE A 11 7.99 -1.87 1.23
CA ILE A 11 6.78 -2.61 1.58
C ILE A 11 5.59 -1.71 1.27
N SER A 12 4.70 -2.15 0.38
CA SER A 12 3.50 -1.40 0.05
C SER A 12 2.58 -1.29 1.26
N PRO A 13 1.78 -0.22 1.42
CA PRO A 13 0.82 -0.10 2.52
C PRO A 13 -0.17 -1.28 2.60
N ALA A 14 -0.56 -1.83 1.44
CA ALA A 14 -1.43 -2.99 1.34
C ALA A 14 -0.75 -4.27 1.87
N ASP A 15 0.50 -4.52 1.45
CA ASP A 15 1.27 -5.67 1.94
C ASP A 15 1.55 -5.54 3.44
N ARG A 16 1.91 -4.34 3.90
CA ARG A 16 2.11 -4.05 5.32
C ARG A 16 0.86 -4.39 6.13
N PHE A 17 -0.32 -3.91 5.72
CA PHE A 17 -1.57 -4.23 6.40
C PHE A 17 -1.87 -5.74 6.43
N SER A 18 -1.58 -6.46 5.34
CA SER A 18 -1.72 -7.91 5.29
C SER A 18 -0.79 -8.61 6.27
N TYR A 19 0.47 -8.16 6.38
CA TYR A 19 1.44 -8.71 7.32
C TYR A 19 1.06 -8.40 8.77
N GLU A 20 0.61 -7.18 9.07
CA GLU A 20 0.09 -6.83 10.40
C GLU A 20 -1.12 -7.68 10.80
N THR A 21 -2.03 -7.96 9.86
CA THR A 21 -3.17 -8.86 10.11
C THR A 21 -2.71 -10.29 10.42
N GLN A 22 -1.61 -10.75 9.82
CA GLN A 22 -1.03 -12.06 10.12
C GLN A 22 -0.33 -12.07 11.48
N PHE A 23 0.31 -10.97 11.86
CA PHE A 23 0.90 -10.78 13.18
C PHE A 23 -0.15 -10.95 14.28
N SER A 24 -1.27 -10.20 14.20
CA SER A 24 -2.33 -10.27 15.21
C SER A 24 -2.93 -11.67 15.36
N LYS A 25 -2.93 -12.49 14.30
CA LYS A 25 -3.37 -13.89 14.38
C LYS A 25 -2.39 -14.79 15.14
N CYS A 26 -1.09 -14.52 15.03
CA CYS A 26 -0.05 -15.29 15.70
C CYS A 26 0.19 -14.83 17.13
N SER A 27 -0.04 -13.54 17.42
CA SER A 27 0.07 -12.93 18.75
C SER A 27 -1.19 -13.04 19.61
N ASN A 28 -2.20 -13.83 19.18
CA ASN A 28 -3.50 -13.96 19.85
C ASN A 28 -4.26 -12.63 20.06
N GLY A 29 -3.97 -11.62 19.24
CA GLY A 29 -4.63 -10.31 19.31
C GLY A 29 -3.93 -9.27 20.19
N ASP A 30 -2.82 -9.61 20.83
CA ASP A 30 -2.01 -8.65 21.59
C ASP A 30 -0.96 -8.02 20.66
N ASP A 31 -1.08 -6.72 20.41
CA ASP A 31 -0.15 -5.98 19.52
C ASP A 31 1.23 -5.77 20.15
N ASP A 32 1.33 -5.84 21.48
CA ASP A 32 2.59 -5.69 22.25
C ASP A 32 3.28 -7.04 22.54
N CYS A 33 2.69 -8.16 22.12
CA CYS A 33 3.25 -9.49 22.35
C CYS A 33 4.31 -9.82 21.29
N GLU A 34 5.50 -10.26 21.73
CA GLU A 34 6.52 -10.76 20.82
C GLU A 34 6.18 -12.19 20.36
N ILE A 35 6.43 -12.47 19.09
CA ILE A 35 6.19 -13.79 18.49
C ILE A 35 7.47 -14.61 18.59
N THR A 36 7.36 -15.81 19.14
CA THR A 36 8.42 -16.81 19.21
C THR A 36 8.43 -17.73 17.98
N LEU A 37 9.56 -18.37 17.70
CA LEU A 37 9.71 -19.26 16.54
C LEU A 37 8.61 -20.34 16.43
N PRO A 38 8.19 -21.05 17.51
CA PRO A 38 7.11 -22.05 17.42
C PRO A 38 5.76 -21.47 17.01
N GLN A 39 5.47 -20.21 17.35
CA GLN A 39 4.22 -19.55 16.95
C GLN A 39 4.18 -19.25 15.44
N LEU A 40 5.33 -19.31 14.75
CA LEU A 40 5.42 -19.18 13.30
C LEU A 40 5.22 -20.51 12.55
N ASP A 41 5.02 -21.63 13.25
CA ASP A 41 4.79 -22.93 12.60
C ASP A 41 3.69 -22.88 11.53
N PRO A 42 2.51 -22.25 11.75
CA PRO A 42 1.48 -22.15 10.72
C PRO A 42 1.97 -21.43 9.46
N ILE A 43 2.77 -20.38 9.64
CA ILE A 43 3.35 -19.58 8.54
C ILE A 43 4.41 -20.40 7.81
N PHE A 44 5.24 -21.15 8.53
CA PHE A 44 6.22 -22.05 7.92
C PHE A 44 5.54 -23.06 6.99
N HIS A 45 4.50 -23.75 7.47
CA HIS A 45 3.74 -24.72 6.68
C HIS A 45 3.05 -24.07 5.48
N GLN A 46 2.53 -22.85 5.62
CA GLN A 46 1.89 -22.12 4.53
C GLN A 46 2.89 -21.59 3.49
N SER A 47 4.10 -21.23 3.92
CA SER A 47 5.15 -20.66 3.06
C SER A 47 5.69 -21.67 2.04
N ARG A 48 5.66 -22.97 2.38
CA ARG A 48 6.25 -24.08 1.61
C ARG A 48 7.74 -23.86 1.28
N LEU A 49 8.46 -23.12 2.12
CA LEU A 49 9.89 -22.93 1.99
C LEU A 49 10.66 -24.09 2.62
N GLN A 50 11.93 -24.24 2.23
CA GLN A 50 12.83 -25.14 2.91
C GLN A 50 13.11 -24.64 4.33
N THR A 51 13.30 -25.56 5.27
CA THR A 51 13.62 -25.22 6.67
C THR A 51 14.86 -24.32 6.78
N GLU A 52 15.88 -24.59 5.96
CA GLU A 52 17.11 -23.79 5.89
C GLU A 52 16.81 -22.31 5.58
N ASP A 53 16.04 -22.04 4.52
CA ASP A 53 15.68 -20.69 4.11
C ASP A 53 14.88 -19.98 5.21
N PHE A 54 13.92 -20.68 5.82
CA PHE A 54 13.06 -20.11 6.85
C PHE A 54 13.86 -19.70 8.10
N LEU A 55 14.76 -20.58 8.57
CA LEU A 55 15.63 -20.29 9.70
C LEU A 55 16.62 -19.16 9.37
N GLN A 56 17.14 -19.09 8.15
CA GLN A 56 18.00 -18.00 7.74
C GLN A 56 17.27 -16.64 7.75
N ILE A 57 16.02 -16.59 7.30
CA ILE A 57 15.20 -15.37 7.37
C ILE A 57 14.93 -15.00 8.84
N TRP A 58 14.65 -15.98 9.69
CA TRP A 58 14.45 -15.74 11.13
C TRP A 58 15.69 -15.12 11.79
N GLN A 59 16.85 -15.72 11.57
CA GLN A 59 18.13 -15.20 12.09
C GLN A 59 18.45 -13.80 11.58
N LEU A 60 17.97 -13.45 10.39
CA LEU A 60 18.17 -12.13 9.82
C LEU A 60 17.42 -11.04 10.59
N VAL A 61 16.20 -11.34 11.06
CA VAL A 61 15.34 -10.37 11.77
C VAL A 61 15.55 -10.38 13.29
N ASP A 62 15.91 -11.53 13.87
CA ASP A 62 16.26 -11.66 15.30
C ASP A 62 17.72 -11.24 15.55
N ILE A 63 18.01 -9.94 15.33
CA ILE A 63 19.37 -9.37 15.48
C ILE A 63 19.91 -9.56 16.90
N LYS A 64 19.02 -9.60 17.91
CA LYS A 64 19.37 -9.67 19.33
C LYS A 64 19.43 -11.10 19.85
N TYR A 65 19.15 -12.11 19.02
CA TYR A 65 19.06 -13.51 19.39
C TYR A 65 18.14 -13.76 20.60
N GLN A 66 17.05 -13.00 20.68
CA GLN A 66 16.09 -13.07 21.79
C GLN A 66 15.15 -14.27 21.67
N GLN A 67 15.16 -14.96 20.52
CA GLN A 67 14.22 -16.04 20.18
C GLN A 67 12.75 -15.56 20.12
N SER A 68 12.55 -14.25 20.04
CA SER A 68 11.28 -13.57 19.91
C SER A 68 11.45 -12.37 18.97
N ILE A 69 10.40 -12.06 18.21
CA ILE A 69 10.37 -10.92 17.29
C ILE A 69 9.13 -10.07 17.52
N ASN A 70 9.30 -8.75 17.48
CA ASN A 70 8.22 -7.79 17.61
C ASN A 70 7.46 -7.58 16.29
N LYS A 71 6.41 -6.74 16.31
CA LYS A 71 5.57 -6.43 15.15
C LYS A 71 6.37 -5.94 13.94
N SER A 72 7.27 -4.98 14.14
CA SER A 72 8.10 -4.44 13.06
C SER A 72 9.02 -5.50 12.46
N GLN A 73 9.73 -6.26 13.29
CA GLN A 73 10.58 -7.37 12.84
C GLN A 73 9.78 -8.41 12.06
N PHE A 74 8.56 -8.74 12.51
CA PHE A 74 7.67 -9.66 11.82
C PHE A 74 7.24 -9.15 10.43
N ILE A 75 6.95 -7.86 10.28
CA ILE A 75 6.61 -7.27 8.98
C ILE A 75 7.75 -7.48 7.97
N TYR A 76 9.00 -7.22 8.37
CA TYR A 76 10.16 -7.46 7.51
C TYR A 76 10.42 -8.95 7.27
N PHE A 77 10.22 -9.79 8.29
CA PHE A 77 10.28 -11.26 8.16
C PHE A 77 9.35 -11.74 7.05
N MET A 78 8.09 -11.31 7.08
CA MET A 78 7.08 -11.67 6.09
C MET A 78 7.39 -11.15 4.69
N HIS A 79 7.98 -9.97 4.59
CA HIS A 79 8.40 -9.39 3.31
C HIS A 79 9.53 -10.19 2.65
N ILE A 80 10.53 -10.59 3.44
CA ILE A 80 11.65 -11.41 2.98
C ILE A 80 11.15 -12.81 2.60
N LEU A 81 10.30 -13.40 3.43
CA LEU A 81 9.66 -14.71 3.19
C LEU A 81 8.84 -14.70 1.89
N THR A 82 8.03 -13.67 1.68
CA THR A 82 7.22 -13.54 0.46
C THR A 82 8.09 -13.34 -0.78
N SER A 83 9.18 -12.58 -0.67
CA SER A 83 10.15 -12.38 -1.74
C SER A 83 10.87 -13.68 -2.09
N ARG A 84 11.27 -14.48 -1.09
CA ARG A 84 11.88 -15.80 -1.29
C ARG A 84 10.92 -16.77 -1.97
N ARG A 85 9.65 -16.76 -1.56
CA ARG A 85 8.58 -17.56 -2.20
C ARG A 85 8.34 -17.18 -3.66
N ARG A 86 8.57 -15.92 -4.03
CA ARG A 86 8.54 -15.44 -5.43
C ARG A 86 9.81 -15.78 -6.22
N GLY A 87 10.73 -16.57 -5.65
CA GLY A 87 11.97 -16.99 -6.30
C GLY A 87 13.10 -15.97 -6.26
N ARG A 88 12.97 -14.89 -5.47
CA ARG A 88 14.07 -13.93 -5.28
C ARG A 88 15.13 -14.50 -4.33
N PRO A 89 16.42 -14.15 -4.51
CA PRO A 89 17.47 -14.55 -3.59
C PRO A 89 17.27 -13.92 -2.20
N LEU A 90 17.76 -14.61 -1.16
CA LEU A 90 17.77 -14.06 0.19
C LEU A 90 18.74 -12.88 0.28
N PRO A 91 18.37 -11.81 1.00
CA PRO A 91 19.28 -10.70 1.26
C PRO A 91 20.45 -11.17 2.13
N VAL A 92 21.67 -10.71 1.81
CA VAL A 92 22.91 -11.04 2.53
C VAL A 92 22.94 -10.42 3.94
N GLY A 93 22.12 -9.40 4.18
CA GLY A 93 22.03 -8.71 5.46
C GLY A 93 20.92 -7.65 5.45
N LEU A 94 20.48 -7.26 6.65
CA LEU A 94 19.60 -6.10 6.80
C LEU A 94 20.39 -4.79 6.56
N PRO A 95 19.81 -3.80 5.85
CA PRO A 95 20.41 -2.49 5.70
C PRO A 95 20.42 -1.74 7.05
N LEU A 96 21.33 -0.78 7.18
CA LEU A 96 21.62 -0.11 8.47
C LEU A 96 20.40 0.59 9.07
N ASN A 97 19.58 1.24 8.24
CA ASN A 97 18.36 1.93 8.68
C ASN A 97 17.36 0.98 9.37
N ILE A 98 17.15 -0.21 8.79
CA ILE A 98 16.23 -1.22 9.36
C ILE A 98 16.84 -1.83 10.63
N LYS A 99 18.15 -2.09 10.62
CA LYS A 99 18.85 -2.56 11.84
C LYS A 99 18.71 -1.57 12.99
N GLU A 100 18.88 -0.29 12.72
CA GLU A 100 18.69 0.75 13.73
C GLU A 100 17.25 0.81 14.24
N GLU A 101 16.26 0.63 13.37
CA GLU A 101 14.84 0.55 13.73
C GLU A 101 14.60 -0.55 14.77
N PHE A 102 15.10 -1.77 14.52
CA PHE A 102 14.93 -2.91 15.45
C PHE A 102 15.66 -2.72 16.78
N LEU A 103 16.75 -1.96 16.79
CA LEU A 103 17.48 -1.65 18.02
C LEU A 103 16.77 -0.56 18.85
N LYS A 104 16.15 0.43 18.18
CA LYS A 104 15.44 1.56 18.81
C LYS A 104 14.07 1.18 19.37
N GLU A 105 13.34 0.27 18.73
CA GLU A 105 11.95 -0.05 19.11
C GLU A 105 11.82 -0.60 20.55
N ASN A 106 12.83 -1.33 21.03
CA ASN A 106 12.87 -1.80 22.43
C ASN A 106 13.21 -0.69 23.44
N GLN A 107 13.75 0.44 22.96
CA GLN A 107 14.02 1.63 23.78
C GLN A 107 12.81 2.57 23.81
N ILE A 108 11.97 2.60 22.77
CA ILE A 108 10.81 3.52 22.71
C ILE A 108 9.72 3.07 23.70
N ALA A 109 9.44 1.76 23.80
CA ALA A 109 8.53 1.22 24.83
C ALA A 109 9.07 1.43 26.25
N SER A 110 10.38 1.30 26.45
CA SER A 110 11.05 1.58 27.72
C SER A 110 11.13 3.09 28.03
N SER A 111 11.15 3.96 27.02
CA SER A 111 11.30 5.42 27.18
C SER A 111 9.96 6.14 27.33
N LEU A 112 8.86 5.59 26.83
CA LEU A 112 7.52 6.21 26.94
C LEU A 112 6.75 5.80 28.19
N TYR A 113 7.21 4.76 28.91
CA TYR A 113 6.63 4.33 30.18
C TYR A 113 7.62 4.26 31.35
N ILE A 114 8.92 4.49 31.13
CA ILE A 114 9.83 4.84 32.21
C ILE A 114 10.05 6.36 32.19
N ARG A 115 9.02 7.10 32.63
CA ARG A 115 9.38 8.07 33.67
C ARG A 115 10.01 7.22 34.77
N PRO A 116 11.19 7.55 35.33
CA PRO A 116 11.49 7.01 36.64
C PRO A 116 10.27 7.38 37.47
N SER A 117 9.46 6.36 37.81
CA SER A 117 8.32 6.53 38.66
C SER A 117 8.91 7.25 39.85
N VAL A 118 8.51 8.51 40.07
CA VAL A 118 8.84 9.22 41.29
C VAL A 118 8.44 8.23 42.35
N ASN A 119 9.43 7.63 43.02
CA ASN A 119 9.22 6.59 44.00
C ASN A 119 7.97 6.96 44.76
N VAL A 120 6.93 6.13 44.67
CA VAL A 120 5.80 6.20 45.59
C VAL A 120 6.47 6.24 46.94
N ARG A 121 6.42 7.42 47.59
CA ARG A 121 7.29 7.78 48.70
C ARG A 121 7.38 6.58 49.63
N ASP A 122 8.56 5.97 49.74
CA ASP A 122 8.83 5.05 50.82
C ASP A 122 8.78 5.90 52.09
N VAL A 123 7.62 5.91 52.75
CA VAL A 123 7.35 6.70 53.95
C VAL A 123 8.34 6.33 55.08
N GLY A 124 9.05 5.20 54.95
CA GLY A 124 10.11 4.77 55.88
C GLY A 124 11.48 5.44 55.70
N ALA A 125 11.80 6.01 54.53
CA ALA A 125 13.15 6.52 54.26
C ALA A 125 13.45 7.92 54.86
N SER A 126 12.42 8.62 55.36
CA SER A 126 12.55 9.99 55.89
C SER A 126 12.69 10.05 57.42
N ALA A 127 12.48 8.94 58.14
CA ALA A 127 12.40 8.95 59.60
C ALA A 127 13.75 9.15 60.32
N ASN A 128 14.88 9.02 59.60
CA ASN A 128 16.25 9.15 60.15
C ASN A 128 17.06 10.31 59.52
N LYS A 129 16.42 11.21 58.76
CA LYS A 129 17.11 12.33 58.11
C LYS A 129 17.14 13.55 59.03
N ASP A 130 18.32 14.16 59.17
CA ASP A 130 18.47 15.39 59.94
C ASP A 130 17.88 16.60 59.17
N ILE A 131 17.52 17.66 59.89
CA ILE A 131 16.85 18.87 59.32
C ILE A 131 17.57 19.44 58.08
N ASN A 132 18.91 19.43 58.07
CA ASN A 132 19.70 19.95 56.95
C ASN A 132 19.56 19.09 55.69
N GLU A 133 19.43 17.77 55.84
CA GLU A 133 19.24 16.84 54.71
C GLU A 133 17.85 17.01 54.09
N LEU A 134 16.83 17.20 54.92
CA LEU A 134 15.47 17.50 54.47
C LEU A 134 15.38 18.85 53.74
N GLN A 135 16.14 19.84 54.18
CA GLN A 135 16.23 21.14 53.48
C GLN A 135 16.87 20.99 52.10
N MET A 136 17.95 20.20 51.96
CA MET A 136 18.56 19.93 50.66
C MET A 136 17.63 19.15 49.73
N GLU A 137 16.89 18.17 50.27
CA GLU A 137 15.93 17.39 49.49
C GLU A 137 14.72 18.23 49.03
N LEU A 138 14.24 19.15 49.86
CA LEU A 138 13.18 20.09 49.48
C LEU A 138 13.61 21.00 48.32
N VAL A 139 14.84 21.54 48.37
CA VAL A 139 15.40 22.36 47.30
C VAL A 139 15.55 21.57 46.00
N GLN A 140 16.01 20.32 46.10
CA GLN A 140 16.14 19.45 44.92
C GLN A 140 14.77 19.13 44.30
N LEU A 141 13.78 18.81 45.13
CA LEU A 141 12.42 18.52 44.68
C LEU A 141 11.74 19.76 44.07
N GLU A 142 12.00 20.97 44.58
CA GLU A 142 11.54 22.22 43.95
C GLU A 142 12.18 22.45 42.58
N LEU A 143 13.46 22.14 42.44
CA LEU A 143 14.19 22.21 41.16
C LEU A 143 13.61 21.22 40.14
N ASP A 144 13.40 19.97 40.55
CA ASP A 144 12.87 18.92 39.69
C ASP A 144 11.40 19.21 39.32
N ALA A 145 10.59 19.71 40.25
CA ALA A 145 9.22 20.14 39.99
C ALA A 145 9.19 21.33 39.01
N SER A 146 10.10 22.29 39.14
CA SER A 146 10.23 23.42 38.21
C SER A 146 10.65 22.96 36.81
N ALA A 147 11.59 22.02 36.71
CA ALA A 147 12.02 21.44 35.44
C ALA A 147 10.88 20.69 34.74
N ALA A 148 10.16 19.83 35.48
CA ALA A 148 9.00 19.11 34.97
C ALA A 148 7.88 20.07 34.52
N HIS A 149 7.68 21.19 35.22
CA HIS A 149 6.71 22.21 34.82
C HIS A 149 7.09 22.88 33.48
N LYS A 150 8.36 23.25 33.33
CA LYS A 150 8.87 23.82 32.06
C LYS A 150 8.78 22.83 30.91
N GLU A 151 9.09 21.56 31.15
CA GLU A 151 8.97 20.51 30.14
C GLU A 151 7.52 20.34 29.69
N SER A 152 6.57 20.29 30.64
CA SER A 152 5.14 20.24 30.36
C SER A 152 4.66 21.46 29.55
N GLN A 153 5.16 22.66 29.89
CA GLN A 153 4.85 23.89 29.15
C GLN A 153 5.38 23.85 27.71
N MET A 154 6.62 23.43 27.52
CA MET A 154 7.23 23.27 26.19
C MET A 154 6.48 22.22 25.36
N ALA A 155 6.06 21.11 25.97
CA ALA A 155 5.26 20.08 25.32
C ALA A 155 3.88 20.62 24.90
N SER A 156 3.23 21.40 25.77
CA SER A 156 1.95 22.07 25.45
C SER A 156 2.08 23.04 24.26
N GLN A 157 3.20 23.76 24.17
CA GLN A 157 3.47 24.65 23.05
C GLN A 157 3.66 23.87 21.73
N ARG A 158 4.47 22.80 21.75
CA ARG A 158 4.65 21.92 20.58
C ARG A 158 3.33 21.29 20.12
N LEU A 159 2.47 20.89 21.05
CA LEU A 159 1.14 20.37 20.70
C LEU A 159 0.27 21.40 19.98
N LYS A 160 0.35 22.69 20.36
CA LYS A 160 -0.36 23.76 19.65
C LYS A 160 0.18 23.95 18.23
N GLU A 161 1.50 23.95 18.06
CA GLU A 161 2.13 24.06 16.74
C GLU A 161 1.74 22.89 15.82
N LEU A 162 1.74 21.66 16.34
CA LEU A 162 1.27 20.49 15.60
C LEU A 162 -0.22 20.55 15.26
N CYS A 163 -1.06 21.11 16.13
CA CYS A 163 -2.48 21.28 15.86
C CYS A 163 -2.72 22.21 14.67
N VAL A 164 -1.99 23.32 14.58
CA VAL A 164 -2.06 24.26 13.46
C VAL A 164 -1.60 23.58 12.16
N ALA A 165 -0.44 22.90 12.19
CA ALA A 165 0.07 22.19 11.02
C ALA A 165 -0.89 21.09 10.54
N LYS A 166 -1.56 20.40 11.48
CA LYS A 166 -2.58 19.40 11.17
C LYS A 166 -3.76 20.02 10.42
N GLU A 167 -4.29 21.14 10.89
CA GLU A 167 -5.39 21.86 10.23
C GLU A 167 -5.01 22.31 8.81
N GLU A 168 -3.78 22.80 8.61
CA GLU A 168 -3.29 23.20 7.27
C GLU A 168 -3.22 22.00 6.30
N ILE A 169 -2.69 20.86 6.74
CA ILE A 169 -2.60 19.64 5.92
C ILE A 169 -4.00 19.13 5.57
N GLU A 170 -4.92 19.10 6.54
CA GLU A 170 -6.30 18.68 6.30
C GLU A 170 -7.00 19.61 5.28
N GLY A 171 -6.75 20.92 5.36
CA GLY A 171 -7.24 21.89 4.38
C GLY A 171 -6.69 21.65 2.97
N MET A 172 -5.39 21.43 2.84
CA MET A 172 -4.76 21.09 1.56
C MET A 172 -5.28 19.77 0.99
N ALA A 173 -5.46 18.74 1.82
CA ALA A 173 -6.00 17.46 1.39
C ALA A 173 -7.44 17.58 0.87
N ALA A 174 -8.28 18.39 1.54
CA ALA A 174 -9.63 18.68 1.08
C ALA A 174 -9.63 19.42 -0.27
N TYR A 175 -8.72 20.38 -0.45
CA TYR A 175 -8.56 21.10 -1.71
C TYR A 175 -8.18 20.15 -2.86
N VAL A 176 -7.16 19.31 -2.66
CA VAL A 176 -6.71 18.33 -3.65
C VAL A 176 -7.84 17.37 -4.02
N LYS A 177 -8.57 16.85 -3.02
CA LYS A 177 -9.70 15.94 -3.25
C LYS A 177 -10.82 16.59 -4.09
N SER A 178 -11.14 17.85 -3.83
CA SER A 178 -12.13 18.59 -4.62
C SER A 178 -11.67 18.79 -6.06
N HIS A 179 -10.39 19.09 -6.25
CA HIS A 179 -9.81 19.26 -7.58
C HIS A 179 -9.76 17.95 -8.37
N GLU A 180 -9.43 16.84 -7.72
CA GLU A 180 -9.45 15.49 -8.31
C GLU A 180 -10.87 15.11 -8.77
N GLN A 181 -11.89 15.37 -7.95
CA GLN A 181 -13.30 15.14 -8.32
C GLN A 181 -13.73 16.00 -9.53
N ALA A 182 -13.29 17.26 -9.60
CA ALA A 182 -13.58 18.12 -10.75
C ALA A 182 -12.95 17.56 -12.04
N LEU A 183 -11.70 17.09 -11.97
CA LEU A 183 -11.02 16.44 -13.09
C LEU A 183 -11.68 15.13 -13.50
N GLU A 184 -12.15 14.30 -12.57
CA GLU A 184 -12.92 13.07 -12.89
C GLU A 184 -14.20 13.38 -13.66
N VAL A 185 -14.96 14.39 -13.24
CA VAL A 185 -16.18 14.80 -13.94
C VAL A 185 -15.87 15.27 -15.37
N GLU A 186 -14.77 16.00 -15.56
CA GLU A 186 -14.36 16.46 -16.88
C GLU A 186 -13.89 15.32 -17.78
N VAL A 187 -13.11 14.37 -17.24
CA VAL A 187 -12.71 13.15 -17.95
C VAL A 187 -13.94 12.32 -18.38
N ASP A 188 -14.93 12.17 -17.50
CA ASP A 188 -16.18 11.46 -17.82
C ASP A 188 -17.01 12.16 -18.89
N ALA A 189 -17.06 13.51 -18.86
CA ALA A 189 -17.73 14.30 -19.89
C ALA A 189 -17.04 14.12 -21.25
N LEU A 190 -15.70 14.15 -21.27
CA LEU A 190 -14.91 13.94 -22.49
C LEU A 190 -15.09 12.52 -23.04
N ARG A 191 -15.09 11.48 -22.18
CA ARG A 191 -15.39 10.10 -22.58
C ARG A 191 -16.74 9.97 -23.28
N LYS A 192 -17.81 10.53 -22.67
CA LYS A 192 -19.16 10.50 -23.27
C LYS A 192 -19.24 11.23 -24.61
N SER A 193 -18.51 12.34 -24.76
CA SER A 193 -18.43 13.07 -26.02
C SER A 193 -17.76 12.24 -27.12
N VAL A 194 -16.65 11.57 -26.79
CA VAL A 194 -15.93 10.66 -27.70
C VAL A 194 -16.78 9.46 -28.09
N ASP A 195 -17.50 8.84 -27.15
CA ASP A 195 -18.39 7.71 -27.44
C ASP A 195 -19.53 8.11 -28.38
N SER A 196 -20.08 9.31 -28.18
CA SER A 196 -21.12 9.87 -29.05
C SER A 196 -20.60 10.13 -30.48
N GLN A 197 -19.38 10.67 -30.61
CA GLN A 197 -18.75 10.90 -31.91
C GLN A 197 -18.40 9.58 -32.63
N SER A 198 -17.90 8.59 -31.90
CA SER A 198 -17.60 7.25 -32.41
C SER A 198 -18.86 6.54 -32.92
N GLY A 199 -19.96 6.59 -32.14
CA GLY A 199 -21.25 6.02 -32.53
C GLY A 199 -21.83 6.65 -33.79
N VAL A 200 -21.74 7.97 -33.94
CA VAL A 200 -22.21 8.70 -35.13
C VAL A 200 -21.37 8.36 -36.37
N ALA A 201 -20.03 8.28 -36.24
CA ALA A 201 -19.15 7.88 -37.33
C ALA A 201 -19.44 6.45 -37.81
N SER A 202 -19.63 5.51 -36.87
CA SER A 202 -19.96 4.11 -37.19
C SER A 202 -21.33 3.96 -37.86
N ALA A 203 -22.34 4.72 -37.41
CA ALA A 203 -23.67 4.71 -38.01
C ALA A 203 -23.68 5.27 -39.44
N MET A 204 -22.87 6.30 -39.71
CA MET A 204 -22.78 6.92 -41.03
C MET A 204 -22.10 5.99 -42.05
N ASP A 205 -21.04 5.28 -41.64
CA ASP A 205 -20.41 4.24 -42.47
C ASP A 205 -21.37 3.07 -42.75
N SER A 206 -22.13 2.63 -41.75
CA SER A 206 -23.14 1.56 -41.90
C SER A 206 -24.24 1.95 -42.91
N THR A 207 -24.67 3.21 -42.90
CA THR A 207 -25.68 3.73 -43.84
C THR A 207 -25.13 3.76 -45.27
N ARG A 208 -23.91 4.27 -45.47
CA ARG A 208 -23.25 4.30 -46.79
C ARG A 208 -23.05 2.91 -47.38
N VAL A 209 -22.64 1.95 -46.55
CA VAL A 209 -22.50 0.54 -46.97
C VAL A 209 -23.86 -0.02 -47.40
N ARG A 210 -24.94 0.26 -46.65
CA ARG A 210 -26.30 -0.18 -47.00
C ARG A 210 -26.80 0.40 -48.32
N ASP A 211 -26.55 1.68 -48.56
CA ASP A 211 -26.94 2.35 -49.80
C ASP A 211 -26.19 1.78 -51.01
N LEU A 212 -24.89 1.52 -50.87
CA LEU A 212 -24.08 0.88 -51.91
C LEU A 212 -24.56 -0.53 -52.23
N ILE A 213 -24.89 -1.34 -51.21
CA ILE A 213 -25.45 -2.68 -51.41
C ILE A 213 -26.78 -2.60 -52.17
N SER A 214 -27.65 -1.67 -51.80
CA SER A 214 -28.95 -1.49 -52.47
C SER A 214 -28.77 -1.08 -53.93
N LYS A 215 -27.81 -0.20 -54.22
CA LYS A 215 -27.51 0.21 -55.59
C LYS A 215 -26.95 -0.94 -56.44
N ILE A 216 -26.00 -1.71 -55.89
CA ILE A 216 -25.45 -2.90 -56.56
C ILE A 216 -26.55 -3.92 -56.84
N ALA A 217 -27.50 -4.11 -55.91
CA ALA A 217 -28.63 -5.02 -56.11
C ALA A 217 -29.55 -4.57 -57.27
N MET A 218 -29.82 -3.27 -57.39
CA MET A 218 -30.59 -2.72 -58.52
C MET A 218 -29.86 -2.88 -59.85
N ASP A 219 -28.58 -2.51 -59.89
CA ASP A 219 -27.77 -2.62 -61.11
C ASP A 219 -27.68 -4.09 -61.57
N LYS A 220 -27.54 -5.03 -60.62
CA LYS A 220 -27.60 -6.47 -60.90
C LYS A 220 -28.93 -6.87 -61.54
N GLN A 221 -30.07 -6.41 -61.01
CA GLN A 221 -31.39 -6.75 -61.53
C GLN A 221 -31.60 -6.21 -62.96
N VAL A 222 -31.10 -5.00 -63.24
CA VAL A 222 -31.14 -4.41 -64.59
C VAL A 222 -30.27 -5.22 -65.56
N LEU A 223 -29.07 -5.63 -65.14
CA LEU A 223 -28.19 -6.46 -65.97
C LEU A 223 -28.81 -7.84 -66.28
N GLU A 224 -29.47 -8.46 -65.31
CA GLU A 224 -30.20 -9.73 -65.53
C GLU A 224 -31.32 -9.58 -66.56
N LEU A 225 -32.04 -8.45 -66.54
CA LEU A 225 -33.10 -8.16 -67.52
C LEU A 225 -32.52 -7.91 -68.91
N LEU A 226 -31.42 -7.15 -69.02
CA LEU A 226 -30.74 -6.91 -70.30
C LEU A 226 -30.16 -8.21 -70.88
N LEU A 227 -29.62 -9.10 -70.04
CA LEU A 227 -29.15 -10.41 -70.46
C LEU A 227 -30.29 -11.28 -71.00
N ALA A 228 -31.46 -11.27 -70.35
CA ALA A 228 -32.64 -11.97 -70.84
C ALA A 228 -33.10 -11.43 -72.21
N GLN A 229 -33.13 -10.10 -72.37
CA GLN A 229 -33.51 -9.47 -73.63
C GLN A 229 -32.55 -9.84 -74.77
N LEU A 230 -31.24 -9.78 -74.53
CA LEU A 230 -30.24 -10.17 -75.53
C LEU A 230 -30.35 -11.65 -75.89
N LYS A 231 -30.73 -12.50 -74.93
CA LYS A 231 -30.92 -13.92 -75.18
C LYS A 231 -32.13 -14.17 -76.09
N ASP A 232 -33.25 -13.49 -75.83
CA ASP A 232 -34.45 -13.54 -76.66
C ASP A 232 -34.19 -13.01 -78.08
N ASP A 233 -33.48 -11.89 -78.20
CA ASP A 233 -33.09 -11.29 -79.48
C ASP A 233 -32.18 -12.24 -80.29
N GLN A 234 -31.25 -12.93 -79.63
CA GLN A 234 -30.36 -13.90 -80.28
C GLN A 234 -31.11 -15.17 -80.71
N ASP A 235 -32.05 -15.65 -79.92
CA ASP A 235 -32.87 -16.81 -80.27
C ASP A 235 -33.82 -16.47 -81.44
N ALA A 236 -34.36 -15.25 -81.49
CA ALA A 236 -35.12 -14.74 -82.63
C ALA A 236 -34.28 -14.63 -83.92
N ALA A 237 -33.05 -14.08 -83.82
CA ALA A 237 -32.13 -13.97 -84.95
C ALA A 237 -31.73 -15.34 -85.51
N ASN A 238 -31.48 -16.32 -84.63
CA ASN A 238 -31.17 -17.70 -85.04
C ASN A 238 -32.34 -18.36 -85.77
N LEU A 239 -33.59 -18.08 -85.37
CA LEU A 239 -34.78 -18.62 -86.02
C LEU A 239 -35.00 -17.99 -87.41
N SER A 240 -34.74 -16.70 -87.58
CA SER A 240 -34.82 -16.02 -88.89
C SER A 240 -33.74 -16.46 -89.89
N LEU A 241 -32.61 -17.01 -89.43
CA LEU A 241 -31.55 -17.53 -90.29
C LEU A 241 -31.80 -18.97 -90.75
N ALA A 242 -32.79 -19.67 -90.17
CA ALA A 242 -33.09 -21.07 -90.40
C ALA A 242 -34.27 -21.33 -91.38
N ILE A 243 -34.87 -20.27 -91.95
CA ILE A 243 -35.94 -20.31 -92.97
C ILE A 243 -35.37 -19.88 -94.31
#